data_AF-D5ABS4-F1
#
_entry.id   AF-D5ABS4-F1
#
_cell.length_a   1.000
_cell.length_b   1.000
_cell.length_c   1.000
_cell.angle_alpha   90.00
_cell.angle_beta   90.00
_cell.angle_gamma   90.00
#
_symmetry.space_group_name_H-M   'P 1'
#
loop_
_entity.id
_entity.type
_entity.pdbx_description
1 polymer ?
#
loop_
_entity_poly.entity_id
_entity_poly.type
_entity_poly.pdbx_seq_one_letter_code
_entity_poly.pdbx_strand_id
1 'polypeptide(L)'
;MDRARDTSTIVSDPEDANMHLDGAQVETLVHGTGHECCRSDFTAFGEHTTVVHKEHTNKTKRKRTVFIWDMDETLILLKSLLSGQYAEASKGTKDVQHGKRIGRQWERHILQVCDEYFFYEQVENFNEPNLDTWNEYDDGMDLSNYDFNNDGLAQPCDDANKRKLAYRLRSIGNKYAQGLHKLLDDDQIKVWKDLYDVTDAYTDGWLSAGRAFLEECLRTDSVSTQGAANVESSEGLTEDQTSSQNVNVLVTSGTLIPSLVKCLLFQLDGFITLENVYSSWDVGKLQCFLWVKKRFEGPGVQFCVIGDSMEECLAAENLGWPFVKIDPYVEGGHRFPGLSLSTVKHYLHCIYGSSDSDEER
;
A
#
# COMPACT_ATOMS: atom_id res chain seq x y z
N MET A 1 76.88 25.37 -1.73
CA MET A 1 75.53 25.62 -1.20
C MET A 1 74.64 25.91 -2.37
N ASP A 2 73.89 24.86 -2.69
CA ASP A 2 72.74 24.63 -3.56
C ASP A 2 72.38 25.53 -4.74
N ARG A 3 72.27 24.81 -5.87
CA ARG A 3 71.63 25.17 -7.14
C ARG A 3 70.11 25.08 -6.99
N ALA A 4 69.42 26.08 -7.53
CA ALA A 4 68.03 26.00 -7.93
C ALA A 4 67.86 25.01 -9.11
N ARG A 5 66.84 24.16 -9.04
CA ARG A 5 66.20 23.53 -10.20
C ARG A 5 64.69 23.48 -9.97
N ASP A 6 64.00 24.17 -10.88
CA ASP A 6 62.60 23.98 -11.21
C ASP A 6 62.30 22.53 -11.59
N THR A 7 61.17 22.01 -11.12
CA THR A 7 60.43 20.95 -11.82
C THR A 7 58.95 21.24 -11.74
N SER A 8 58.36 21.44 -12.92
CA SER A 8 56.94 21.51 -13.21
C SER A 8 56.19 20.30 -12.62
N THR A 9 55.00 20.51 -12.06
CA THR A 9 54.03 19.42 -11.86
C THR A 9 52.68 19.86 -12.38
N ILE A 10 52.19 19.07 -13.31
CA ILE A 10 50.95 19.16 -14.05
C ILE A 10 49.78 18.94 -13.09
N VAL A 11 48.77 19.82 -13.16
CA VAL A 11 47.48 19.67 -12.50
C VAL A 11 46.66 18.66 -13.30
N SER A 12 46.13 17.65 -12.64
CA SER A 12 45.15 16.70 -13.19
C SER A 12 44.05 16.54 -12.16
N ASP A 13 42.83 16.93 -12.56
CA ASP A 13 41.59 16.77 -11.81
C ASP A 13 41.25 15.28 -11.62
N PRO A 14 40.62 14.88 -10.50
CA PRO A 14 39.92 13.60 -10.39
C PRO A 14 38.40 13.82 -10.41
N GLU A 15 37.76 13.51 -11.55
CA GLU A 15 36.39 13.00 -11.61
C GLU A 15 36.42 11.46 -11.46
N ASP A 16 35.27 10.89 -11.07
CA ASP A 16 34.97 9.46 -10.85
C ASP A 16 35.13 8.90 -9.42
N ALA A 17 34.16 9.22 -8.56
CA ALA A 17 33.80 8.41 -7.40
C ALA A 17 32.53 7.60 -7.73
N ASN A 18 32.73 6.43 -8.34
CA ASN A 18 31.72 5.41 -8.57
C ASN A 18 31.54 4.59 -7.27
N MET A 19 30.43 4.79 -6.54
CA MET A 19 30.11 3.97 -5.36
C MET A 19 29.58 2.61 -5.79
N HIS A 20 30.49 1.63 -5.89
CA HIS A 20 30.20 0.20 -5.81
C HIS A 20 29.78 -0.14 -4.37
N LEU A 21 28.61 -0.76 -4.20
CA LEU A 21 28.28 -1.50 -2.99
C LEU A 21 28.39 -2.99 -3.32
N ASP A 22 29.45 -3.61 -2.78
CA ASP A 22 29.76 -5.03 -2.92
C ASP A 22 28.70 -5.91 -2.23
N GLY A 23 28.26 -6.92 -2.98
CA GLY A 23 27.49 -8.04 -2.47
C GLY A 23 28.38 -9.05 -1.74
N ALA A 24 27.97 -9.45 -0.55
CA ALA A 24 28.52 -10.62 0.12
C ALA A 24 27.67 -11.85 -0.23
N GLN A 25 28.34 -12.84 -0.82
CA GLN A 25 27.85 -14.17 -1.17
C GLN A 25 27.55 -15.00 0.08
N VAL A 26 26.41 -15.70 0.08
CA VAL A 26 26.27 -17.01 0.74
C VAL A 26 25.43 -17.91 -0.17
N GLU A 27 26.08 -18.71 -1.00
CA GLU A 27 25.48 -19.93 -1.57
C GLU A 27 25.83 -21.10 -0.66
N THR A 28 24.85 -21.91 -0.27
CA THR A 28 24.92 -23.37 -0.45
C THR A 28 23.50 -23.96 -0.48
N LEU A 29 23.31 -24.85 -1.47
CA LEU A 29 22.14 -25.61 -1.90
C LEU A 29 21.29 -26.27 -0.80
N VAL A 30 19.97 -26.29 -1.03
CA VAL A 30 19.16 -27.51 -0.91
C VAL A 30 18.15 -27.56 -2.07
N HIS A 31 18.27 -28.59 -2.93
CA HIS A 31 17.25 -29.01 -3.88
C HIS A 31 16.03 -29.56 -3.13
N GLY A 32 14.84 -29.10 -3.48
CA GLY A 32 13.59 -29.70 -2.98
C GLY A 32 12.37 -29.07 -3.64
N THR A 33 11.80 -29.78 -4.59
CA THR A 33 10.50 -29.53 -5.22
C THR A 33 9.40 -29.45 -4.15
N GLY A 34 8.74 -28.30 -4.01
CA GLY A 34 7.65 -28.10 -3.06
C GLY A 34 6.28 -28.01 -3.76
N HIS A 35 5.72 -29.17 -4.10
CA HIS A 35 4.29 -29.34 -4.31
C HIS A 35 3.71 -29.84 -2.98
N GLU A 36 2.52 -29.35 -2.62
CA GLU A 36 1.64 -29.85 -1.55
C GLU A 36 2.10 -29.61 -0.10
N CYS A 37 1.38 -28.73 0.60
CA CYS A 37 1.27 -28.81 2.06
C CYS A 37 -0.17 -28.52 2.49
N CYS A 38 -0.98 -29.57 2.58
CA CYS A 38 -2.25 -29.60 3.31
C CYS A 38 -2.46 -31.03 3.79
N ARG A 39 -2.30 -31.28 5.09
CA ARG A 39 -3.01 -32.32 5.86
C ARG A 39 -2.60 -32.30 7.33
N SER A 40 -3.58 -32.16 8.21
CA SER A 40 -3.54 -32.79 9.53
C SER A 40 -4.95 -33.24 9.91
N ASP A 41 -5.08 -34.54 10.19
CA ASP A 41 -6.26 -35.23 10.67
C ASP A 41 -6.33 -35.14 12.20
N PHE A 42 -7.52 -34.94 12.79
CA PHE A 42 -7.77 -35.26 14.19
C PHE A 42 -9.16 -35.89 14.40
N THR A 43 -9.14 -37.00 15.13
CA THR A 43 -10.23 -37.95 15.39
C THR A 43 -11.23 -37.50 16.45
N ALA A 44 -12.48 -37.89 16.24
CA ALA A 44 -13.66 -37.60 17.06
C ALA A 44 -13.73 -38.41 18.38
N PHE A 45 -14.41 -37.84 19.39
CA PHE A 45 -15.18 -38.56 20.40
C PHE A 45 -16.43 -37.72 20.74
N GLY A 46 -17.61 -38.36 20.71
CA GLY A 46 -18.89 -37.73 20.96
C GLY A 46 -19.42 -38.01 22.36
N GLU A 47 -20.39 -37.20 22.80
CA GLU A 47 -21.37 -37.56 23.81
C GLU A 47 -22.63 -36.69 23.68
N HIS A 48 -23.79 -37.34 23.82
CA HIS A 48 -25.13 -36.80 23.64
C HIS A 48 -25.52 -35.81 24.73
N THR A 49 -26.17 -34.69 24.37
CA THR A 49 -27.07 -33.97 25.29
C THR A 49 -28.24 -33.33 24.53
N THR A 50 -29.40 -33.36 25.17
CA THR A 50 -30.76 -33.03 24.70
C THR A 50 -30.97 -31.59 24.25
N VAL A 51 -31.63 -31.42 23.09
CA VAL A 51 -31.97 -30.14 22.43
C VAL A 51 -33.18 -29.48 23.10
N VAL A 52 -33.02 -28.21 23.51
CA VAL A 52 -34.14 -27.29 23.78
C VAL A 52 -34.26 -26.36 22.56
N HIS A 53 -35.36 -26.46 21.82
CA HIS A 53 -35.62 -25.59 20.67
C HIS A 53 -35.82 -24.14 21.13
N LYS A 54 -34.82 -23.28 20.87
CA LYS A 54 -35.01 -21.84 20.70
C LYS A 54 -34.86 -21.55 19.21
N GLU A 55 -35.92 -21.07 18.58
CA GLU A 55 -35.87 -20.47 17.24
C GLU A 55 -34.80 -19.36 17.24
N HIS A 56 -33.64 -19.68 16.66
CA HIS A 56 -32.68 -18.68 16.25
C HIS A 56 -33.00 -18.37 14.79
N THR A 57 -33.46 -17.15 14.54
CA THR A 57 -33.41 -16.59 13.19
C THR A 57 -31.93 -16.46 12.81
N ASN A 58 -31.36 -17.48 12.16
CA ASN A 58 -30.00 -17.48 11.64
C ASN A 58 -29.90 -16.46 10.50
N LYS A 59 -29.68 -15.19 10.84
CA LYS A 59 -29.05 -14.26 9.92
C LYS A 59 -27.58 -14.67 9.87
N THR A 60 -27.16 -15.28 8.75
CA THR A 60 -25.73 -15.46 8.44
C THR A 60 -25.05 -14.12 8.61
N LYS A 61 -24.17 -14.03 9.63
CA LYS A 61 -23.50 -12.78 9.98
C LYS A 61 -22.57 -12.42 8.83
N ARG A 62 -22.84 -11.29 8.16
CA ARG A 62 -22.06 -10.82 7.01
C ARG A 62 -20.60 -10.67 7.42
N LYS A 63 -19.71 -11.38 6.73
CA LYS A 63 -18.26 -11.29 6.97
C LYS A 63 -17.72 -10.03 6.30
N ARG A 64 -16.84 -9.33 7.00
CA ARG A 64 -16.13 -8.14 6.51
C ARG A 64 -14.69 -8.55 6.17
N THR A 65 -14.20 -8.20 4.99
CA THR A 65 -12.81 -8.44 4.62
C THR A 65 -11.99 -7.15 4.68
N VAL A 66 -10.85 -7.22 5.35
CA VAL A 66 -9.80 -6.21 5.33
C VAL A 66 -8.72 -6.67 4.35
N PHE A 67 -8.65 -6.01 3.20
CA PHE A 67 -7.62 -6.24 2.19
C PHE A 67 -6.41 -5.37 2.52
N ILE A 68 -5.26 -6.01 2.70
CA ILE A 68 -4.00 -5.36 3.04
C ILE A 68 -3.11 -5.41 1.81
N TRP A 69 -2.85 -4.25 1.24
CA TRP A 69 -2.17 -4.06 -0.03
C TRP A 69 -0.73 -3.59 0.16
N ASP A 70 0.19 -4.17 -0.58
CA ASP A 70 1.44 -3.48 -0.91
C ASP A 70 1.24 -2.45 -2.03
N MET A 71 2.18 -1.50 -2.15
CA MET A 71 2.15 -0.44 -3.15
C MET A 71 3.07 -0.73 -4.34
N ASP A 72 4.37 -0.76 -4.11
CA ASP A 72 5.39 -0.71 -5.16
C ASP A 72 5.62 -2.11 -5.74
N GLU A 73 5.39 -2.26 -7.06
CA GLU A 73 5.35 -3.53 -7.79
C GLU A 73 4.09 -4.39 -7.54
N THR A 74 3.11 -3.82 -6.83
CA THR A 74 1.79 -4.40 -6.59
C THR A 74 0.68 -3.55 -7.20
N LEU A 75 0.38 -2.38 -6.62
CA LEU A 75 -0.64 -1.45 -7.14
C LEU A 75 -0.06 -0.51 -8.20
N ILE A 76 1.23 -0.18 -8.08
CA ILE A 76 1.96 0.67 -9.02
C ILE A 76 3.23 -0.03 -9.50
N LEU A 77 3.71 0.30 -10.69
CA LEU A 77 4.98 -0.20 -11.23
C LEU A 77 5.94 0.99 -11.34
N LEU A 78 6.86 1.14 -10.39
CA LEU A 78 7.77 2.29 -10.36
C LEU A 78 9.23 1.85 -10.36
N LYS A 79 9.61 0.94 -9.46
CA LYS A 79 10.98 0.43 -9.36
C LYS A 79 11.35 -0.35 -10.63
N SER A 80 10.42 -1.15 -11.15
CA SER A 80 10.61 -1.93 -12.38
C SER A 80 10.66 -1.06 -13.64
N LEU A 81 9.95 0.08 -13.66
CA LEU A 81 10.08 1.09 -14.73
C LEU A 81 11.44 1.78 -14.67
N LEU A 82 11.89 2.20 -13.49
CA LEU A 82 13.18 2.88 -13.29
C LEU A 82 14.37 1.98 -13.65
N SER A 83 14.32 0.71 -13.22
CA SER A 83 15.36 -0.27 -13.53
C SER A 83 15.33 -0.67 -15.01
N GLY A 84 14.14 -0.81 -15.58
CA GLY A 84 13.88 -1.35 -16.93
C GLY A 84 13.39 -2.81 -16.91
N GLN A 85 13.36 -3.44 -15.73
CA GLN A 85 13.00 -4.85 -15.56
C GLN A 85 11.61 -5.19 -16.08
N TYR A 86 10.64 -4.27 -15.96
CA TYR A 86 9.29 -4.50 -16.51
C TYR A 86 9.31 -4.79 -18.02
N ALA A 87 10.13 -4.03 -18.75
CA ALA A 87 10.25 -4.17 -20.19
C ALA A 87 11.08 -5.40 -20.59
N GLU A 88 12.13 -5.68 -19.84
CA GLU A 88 13.00 -6.85 -20.07
C GLU A 88 12.22 -8.16 -19.91
N ALA A 89 11.30 -8.22 -18.94
CA ALA A 89 10.41 -9.37 -18.73
C ALA A 89 9.41 -9.59 -19.87
N SER A 90 9.11 -8.57 -20.69
CA SER A 90 8.10 -8.64 -21.75
C SER A 90 8.59 -9.31 -23.04
N LYS A 91 9.72 -10.02 -23.00
CA LYS A 91 10.33 -10.75 -24.13
C LYS A 91 10.52 -9.88 -25.38
N GLY A 92 10.87 -8.60 -25.18
CA GLY A 92 11.20 -7.65 -26.25
C GLY A 92 10.00 -6.93 -26.87
N THR A 93 8.81 -7.06 -26.31
CA THR A 93 7.59 -6.37 -26.80
C THR A 93 7.51 -4.90 -26.38
N LYS A 94 8.31 -4.48 -25.37
CA LYS A 94 8.29 -3.11 -24.81
C LYS A 94 9.64 -2.41 -24.96
N ASP A 95 9.60 -1.11 -25.23
CA ASP A 95 10.80 -0.26 -25.29
C ASP A 95 11.31 0.07 -23.88
N VAL A 96 12.40 -0.58 -23.49
CA VAL A 96 13.09 -0.39 -22.20
C VAL A 96 13.40 1.09 -21.92
N GLN A 97 13.89 1.85 -22.93
CA GLN A 97 14.25 3.25 -22.72
C GLN A 97 13.00 4.12 -22.53
N HIS A 98 11.89 3.78 -23.18
CA HIS A 98 10.62 4.45 -22.96
C HIS A 98 10.12 4.22 -21.54
N GLY A 99 10.11 2.98 -21.04
CA GLY A 99 9.74 2.66 -19.67
C GLY A 99 10.58 3.41 -18.63
N LYS A 100 11.91 3.45 -18.82
CA LYS A 100 12.81 4.21 -17.92
C LYS A 100 12.54 5.72 -17.95
N ARG A 101 12.17 6.29 -19.10
CA ARG A 101 11.77 7.70 -19.19
C ARG A 101 10.46 7.97 -18.45
N ILE A 102 9.50 7.04 -18.48
CA ILE A 102 8.26 7.15 -17.70
C ILE A 102 8.57 7.11 -16.20
N GLY A 103 9.34 6.11 -15.75
CA GLY A 103 9.73 5.98 -14.34
C GLY A 103 10.43 7.23 -13.78
N ARG A 104 11.39 7.81 -14.52
CA ARG A 104 12.08 9.05 -14.11
C ARG A 104 11.17 10.28 -14.05
N GLN A 105 10.14 10.34 -14.90
CA GLN A 105 9.16 11.42 -14.83
C GLN A 105 8.31 11.29 -13.57
N TRP A 106 7.88 10.07 -13.23
CA TRP A 106 7.19 9.81 -11.96
C TRP A 106 8.03 10.14 -10.75
N GLU A 107 9.28 9.65 -10.70
CA GLU A 107 10.20 9.95 -9.59
C GLU A 107 10.36 11.45 -9.37
N ARG A 108 10.57 12.22 -10.45
CA ARG A 108 10.66 13.68 -10.37
C ARG A 108 9.38 14.32 -9.83
N HIS A 109 8.21 13.93 -10.33
CA HIS A 109 6.95 14.52 -9.89
C HIS A 109 6.58 14.12 -8.46
N ILE A 110 6.85 12.88 -8.06
CA ILE A 110 6.66 12.44 -6.66
C ILE A 110 7.49 13.30 -5.73
N LEU A 111 8.79 13.46 -6.00
CA LEU A 111 9.68 14.29 -5.19
C LEU A 111 9.24 15.77 -5.17
N GLN A 112 8.93 16.33 -6.34
CA GLN A 112 8.45 17.70 -6.45
C GLN A 112 7.22 17.94 -5.55
N VAL A 113 6.24 17.01 -5.57
CA VAL A 113 5.02 17.16 -4.77
C VAL A 113 5.31 17.00 -3.28
N CYS A 114 6.15 16.04 -2.93
CA CYS A 114 6.62 15.84 -1.56
C CYS A 114 7.19 17.14 -0.98
N ASP A 115 8.09 17.78 -1.71
CA ASP A 115 8.80 18.97 -1.24
C ASP A 115 7.92 20.22 -1.25
N GLU A 116 7.22 20.49 -2.36
CA GLU A 116 6.43 21.72 -2.53
C GLU A 116 5.16 21.73 -1.65
N TYR A 117 4.47 20.59 -1.49
CA TYR A 117 3.14 20.56 -0.87
C TYR A 117 3.06 19.72 0.40
N PHE A 118 4.00 18.79 0.65
CA PHE A 118 3.90 17.85 1.77
C PHE A 118 5.04 17.98 2.80
N PHE A 119 5.74 19.11 2.79
CA PHE A 119 6.76 19.46 3.80
C PHE A 119 7.91 18.43 3.89
N TYR A 120 8.16 17.66 2.83
CA TYR A 120 9.01 16.48 2.92
C TYR A 120 10.44 16.82 3.39
N GLU A 121 11.06 17.88 2.85
CA GLU A 121 12.35 18.39 3.34
C GLU A 121 12.39 18.66 4.86
N GLN A 122 11.25 19.01 5.46
CA GLN A 122 11.16 19.32 6.89
C GLN A 122 10.90 18.08 7.76
N VAL A 123 10.30 17.03 7.18
CA VAL A 123 9.80 15.86 7.95
C VAL A 123 10.45 14.52 7.55
N GLU A 124 11.33 14.48 6.55
CA GLU A 124 11.98 13.24 6.09
C GLU A 124 12.70 12.47 7.20
N ASN A 125 13.28 13.21 8.17
CA ASN A 125 14.01 12.65 9.31
C ASN A 125 13.10 12.27 10.49
N PHE A 126 11.78 12.40 10.31
CA PHE A 126 10.74 12.12 11.30
C PHE A 126 9.67 11.22 10.69
N ASN A 127 10.09 10.22 9.89
CA ASN A 127 9.15 9.25 9.31
C ASN A 127 8.37 8.55 10.42
N GLU A 128 7.06 8.44 10.21
CA GLU A 128 6.15 7.77 11.13
C GLU A 128 5.39 6.66 10.42
N PRO A 129 5.00 5.58 11.12
CA PRO A 129 4.27 4.50 10.48
C PRO A 129 2.87 4.87 10.02
N ASN A 130 2.23 5.87 10.61
CA ASN A 130 0.92 6.39 10.21
C ASN A 130 0.75 7.83 10.72
N LEU A 131 -0.31 8.52 10.29
CA LEU A 131 -0.51 9.92 10.68
C LEU A 131 -1.00 10.13 12.11
N ASP A 132 -1.46 9.07 12.80
CA ASP A 132 -2.01 9.19 14.13
C ASP A 132 -0.95 9.24 15.24
N THR A 133 0.33 8.98 14.94
CA THR A 133 1.41 8.90 15.95
C THR A 133 1.41 10.10 16.89
N TRP A 134 1.25 11.31 16.35
CA TRP A 134 1.38 12.55 17.11
C TRP A 134 0.04 13.22 17.47
N ASN A 135 -1.09 12.53 17.29
CA ASN A 135 -2.42 13.11 17.54
C ASN A 135 -2.59 13.62 18.97
N GLU A 136 -1.94 13.00 19.96
CA GLU A 136 -2.02 13.45 21.36
C GLU A 136 -1.34 14.81 21.62
N TYR A 137 -0.44 15.22 20.72
CA TYR A 137 0.28 16.49 20.81
C TYR A 137 -0.41 17.62 20.05
N ASP A 138 -1.35 17.30 19.17
CA ASP A 138 -2.13 18.29 18.43
C ASP A 138 -3.19 18.94 19.34
N ASP A 139 -3.11 20.26 19.50
CA ASP A 139 -4.00 21.05 20.36
C ASP A 139 -5.22 21.63 19.64
N GLY A 140 -5.42 21.33 18.35
CA GLY A 140 -6.56 21.85 17.60
C GLY A 140 -6.38 23.26 17.03
N MET A 141 -5.19 23.86 17.13
CA MET A 141 -4.94 25.22 16.63
C MET A 141 -5.30 25.38 15.14
N ASP A 142 -5.95 26.50 14.78
CA ASP A 142 -6.15 26.84 13.37
C ASP A 142 -4.80 27.09 12.66
N LEU A 143 -4.54 26.30 11.62
CA LEU A 143 -3.28 26.33 10.87
C LEU A 143 -3.30 27.27 9.66
N SER A 144 -4.42 27.96 9.39
CA SER A 144 -4.60 28.78 8.18
C SER A 144 -3.56 29.90 8.04
N ASN A 145 -3.06 30.44 9.17
CA ASN A 145 -2.01 31.47 9.22
C ASN A 145 -0.73 30.98 9.92
N TYR A 146 -0.55 29.66 10.07
CA TYR A 146 0.62 29.09 10.72
C TYR A 146 1.82 29.10 9.79
N ASP A 147 2.94 29.68 10.25
CA ASP A 147 4.18 29.75 9.47
C ASP A 147 5.07 28.53 9.74
N PHE A 148 4.88 27.48 8.94
CA PHE A 148 5.68 26.26 9.02
C PHE A 148 7.18 26.47 8.75
N ASN A 149 7.56 27.53 8.03
CA ASN A 149 8.97 27.75 7.68
C ASN A 149 9.75 28.41 8.83
N ASN A 150 9.05 29.07 9.76
CA ASN A 150 9.66 29.83 10.85
C ASN A 150 9.22 29.35 12.24
N ASP A 151 8.63 28.15 12.36
CA ASP A 151 8.21 27.58 13.66
C ASP A 151 9.35 26.95 14.48
N GLY A 152 10.56 26.89 13.90
CA GLY A 152 11.75 26.37 14.54
C GLY A 152 11.67 24.87 14.86
N LEU A 153 11.01 24.06 14.03
CA LEU A 153 11.13 22.61 14.10
C LEU A 153 12.60 22.19 14.01
N ALA A 154 13.07 21.43 14.99
CA ALA A 154 14.45 20.94 15.05
C ALA A 154 14.51 19.61 15.82
N GLN A 155 15.67 18.97 15.82
CA GLN A 155 15.95 17.88 16.77
C GLN A 155 16.50 18.45 18.10
N PRO A 156 16.24 17.80 19.25
CA PRO A 156 15.50 16.55 19.45
C PRO A 156 13.96 16.73 19.44
N CYS A 157 13.24 15.63 19.27
CA CYS A 157 11.78 15.61 19.24
C CYS A 157 11.18 15.69 20.67
N ASP A 158 11.29 16.86 21.30
CA ASP A 158 10.58 17.18 22.54
C ASP A 158 9.08 17.41 22.29
N ASP A 159 8.29 17.58 23.34
CA ASP A 159 6.83 17.77 23.23
C ASP A 159 6.44 18.99 22.37
N ALA A 160 7.29 20.02 22.33
CA ALA A 160 7.06 21.18 21.48
C ALA A 160 7.27 20.84 20.00
N ASN A 161 8.33 20.11 19.67
CA ASN A 161 8.58 19.65 18.30
C ASN A 161 7.58 18.59 17.85
N LYS A 162 7.13 17.69 18.74
CA LYS A 162 6.04 16.74 18.45
C LYS A 162 4.74 17.45 18.09
N ARG A 163 4.39 18.55 18.76
CA ARG A 163 3.24 19.38 18.39
C ARG A 163 3.38 20.00 17.00
N LYS A 164 4.57 20.53 16.66
CA LYS A 164 4.85 21.08 15.32
C LYS A 164 4.78 20.01 14.23
N LEU A 165 5.23 18.79 14.52
CA LEU A 165 5.07 17.64 13.64
C LEU A 165 3.59 17.28 13.48
N ALA A 166 2.82 17.22 14.58
CA ALA A 166 1.39 16.96 14.54
C ALA A 166 0.64 17.98 13.65
N TYR A 167 0.99 19.27 13.72
CA TYR A 167 0.42 20.29 12.82
C TYR A 167 0.72 20.01 11.34
N ARG A 168 1.94 19.60 11.00
CA ARG A 168 2.30 19.22 9.63
C ARG A 168 1.52 18.00 9.19
N LEU A 169 1.44 16.97 10.01
CA LEU A 169 0.68 15.75 9.72
C LEU A 169 -0.82 16.04 9.52
N ARG A 170 -1.44 16.90 10.35
CA ARG A 170 -2.82 17.36 10.14
C ARG A 170 -2.97 18.14 8.84
N SER A 171 -2.04 19.05 8.54
CA SER A 171 -2.04 19.81 7.28
C SER A 171 -1.92 18.88 6.05
N ILE A 172 -1.01 17.89 6.11
CA ILE A 172 -0.85 16.83 5.12
C ILE A 172 -2.15 16.02 4.96
N GLY A 173 -2.78 15.63 6.07
CA GLY A 173 -4.05 14.91 6.05
C GLY A 173 -5.17 15.68 5.38
N ASN A 174 -5.26 16.98 5.68
CA ASN A 174 -6.21 17.89 5.01
C ASN A 174 -5.95 17.99 3.49
N LYS A 175 -4.68 18.07 3.08
CA LYS A 175 -4.28 18.10 1.66
C LYS A 175 -4.62 16.78 0.96
N TYR A 176 -4.38 15.65 1.62
CA TYR A 176 -4.74 14.33 1.09
C TYR A 176 -6.25 14.19 0.87
N ALA A 177 -7.06 14.55 1.88
CA ALA A 177 -8.53 14.50 1.78
C ALA A 177 -9.10 15.45 0.71
N GLN A 178 -8.38 16.54 0.41
CA GLN A 178 -8.74 17.46 -0.66
C GLN A 178 -8.42 16.93 -2.05
N GLY A 179 -7.50 15.97 -2.18
CA GLY A 179 -7.01 15.48 -3.47
C GLY A 179 -6.14 16.50 -4.22
N LEU A 180 -5.53 16.05 -5.31
CA LEU A 180 -4.57 16.86 -6.08
C LEU A 180 -5.17 18.12 -6.73
N HIS A 181 -6.47 18.10 -7.06
CA HIS A 181 -7.13 19.18 -7.80
C HIS A 181 -7.17 20.52 -7.04
N LYS A 182 -6.94 20.53 -5.72
CA LYS A 182 -6.83 21.78 -4.93
C LYS A 182 -5.40 22.20 -4.66
N LEU A 183 -4.44 21.31 -4.91
CA LEU A 183 -3.02 21.55 -4.63
C LEU A 183 -2.30 22.11 -5.86
N LEU A 184 -2.81 21.83 -7.06
CA LEU A 184 -2.12 22.04 -8.32
C LEU A 184 -2.91 22.93 -9.26
N ASP A 185 -2.19 23.55 -10.18
CA ASP A 185 -2.81 24.22 -11.31
C ASP A 185 -3.26 23.25 -12.41
N ASP A 186 -4.10 23.75 -13.32
CA ASP A 186 -4.69 22.96 -14.41
C ASP A 186 -3.62 22.37 -15.35
N ASP A 187 -2.48 23.06 -15.53
CA ASP A 187 -1.39 22.62 -16.40
C ASP A 187 -0.64 21.44 -15.76
N GLN A 188 -0.34 21.51 -14.46
CA GLN A 188 0.25 20.42 -13.68
C GLN A 188 -0.67 19.18 -13.67
N ILE A 189 -1.97 19.37 -13.41
CA ILE A 189 -2.96 18.29 -13.43
C ILE A 189 -2.96 17.59 -14.78
N LYS A 190 -2.93 18.36 -15.87
CA LYS A 190 -2.89 17.81 -17.23
C LYS A 190 -1.61 17.00 -17.47
N VAL A 191 -0.44 17.52 -17.11
CA VAL A 191 0.84 16.82 -17.29
C VAL A 191 0.83 15.46 -16.57
N TRP A 192 0.29 15.40 -15.36
CA TRP A 192 0.28 14.16 -14.59
C TRP A 192 -0.78 13.18 -15.06
N LYS A 193 -1.93 13.68 -15.53
CA LYS A 193 -2.92 12.83 -16.19
C LYS A 193 -2.36 12.21 -17.46
N ASP A 194 -1.69 13.02 -18.30
CA ASP A 194 -1.04 12.53 -19.51
C ASP A 194 0.04 11.48 -19.17
N LEU A 195 0.83 11.71 -18.10
CA LEU A 195 1.82 10.73 -17.62
C LEU A 195 1.16 9.44 -17.11
N TYR A 196 0.04 9.54 -16.39
CA TYR A 196 -0.75 8.38 -15.96
C TYR A 196 -1.23 7.57 -17.17
N ASP A 197 -1.85 8.22 -18.15
CA ASP A 197 -2.39 7.56 -19.34
C ASP A 197 -1.28 6.90 -20.17
N VAL A 198 -0.12 7.56 -20.33
CA VAL A 198 1.06 6.99 -20.99
C VAL A 198 1.60 5.78 -20.21
N THR A 199 1.63 5.86 -18.87
CA THR A 199 2.10 4.76 -18.02
C THR A 199 1.17 3.57 -18.10
N ASP A 200 -0.14 3.79 -18.00
CA ASP A 200 -1.14 2.73 -18.04
C ASP A 200 -1.13 2.04 -19.41
N ALA A 201 -1.06 2.80 -20.50
CA ALA A 201 -0.90 2.25 -21.84
C ALA A 201 0.39 1.42 -21.98
N TYR A 202 1.52 1.92 -21.46
CA TYR A 202 2.79 1.20 -21.50
C TYR A 202 2.78 -0.09 -20.65
N THR A 203 2.00 -0.11 -19.58
CA THR A 203 1.89 -1.22 -18.62
C THR A 203 0.67 -2.12 -18.88
N ASP A 204 0.10 -2.06 -20.08
CA ASP A 204 -1.04 -2.90 -20.50
C ASP A 204 -2.29 -2.76 -19.62
N GLY A 205 -2.52 -1.57 -19.07
CA GLY A 205 -3.66 -1.26 -18.21
C GLY A 205 -3.47 -1.64 -16.74
N TRP A 206 -2.22 -1.77 -16.26
CA TRP A 206 -1.94 -2.17 -14.87
C TRP A 206 -2.61 -1.25 -13.84
N LEU A 207 -2.47 0.06 -14.00
CA LEU A 207 -2.94 1.05 -13.03
C LEU A 207 -4.46 1.11 -13.03
N SER A 208 -5.09 1.13 -14.21
CA SER A 208 -6.55 1.14 -14.32
C SER A 208 -7.19 -0.15 -13.81
N ALA A 209 -6.59 -1.31 -14.10
CA ALA A 209 -7.06 -2.59 -13.60
C ALA A 209 -6.89 -2.72 -12.07
N GLY A 210 -5.77 -2.26 -11.51
CA GLY A 210 -5.55 -2.23 -10.07
C GLY A 210 -6.60 -1.38 -9.34
N ARG A 211 -6.91 -0.18 -9.88
CA ARG A 211 -7.97 0.68 -9.33
C ARG A 211 -9.36 0.08 -9.43
N ALA A 212 -9.71 -0.49 -10.58
CA ALA A 212 -10.98 -1.18 -10.75
C ALA A 212 -11.14 -2.32 -9.74
N PHE A 213 -10.05 -3.03 -9.45
CA PHE A 213 -10.04 -4.11 -8.48
C PHE A 213 -10.13 -3.61 -7.02
N LEU A 214 -9.44 -2.52 -6.66
CA LEU A 214 -9.62 -1.86 -5.36
C LEU A 214 -11.08 -1.46 -5.13
N GLU A 215 -11.74 -0.93 -6.16
CA GLU A 215 -13.16 -0.58 -6.10
C GLU A 215 -14.05 -1.83 -5.96
N GLU A 216 -13.76 -2.90 -6.69
CA GLU A 216 -14.44 -4.20 -6.55
C GLU A 216 -14.32 -4.75 -5.13
N CYS A 217 -13.14 -4.66 -4.50
CA CYS A 217 -12.91 -5.06 -3.11
C CYS A 217 -13.82 -4.32 -2.12
N LEU A 218 -14.14 -3.05 -2.35
CA LEU A 218 -15.04 -2.26 -1.48
C LEU A 218 -16.52 -2.63 -1.66
N ARG A 219 -16.90 -3.13 -2.84
CA ARG A 219 -18.28 -3.56 -3.10
C ARG A 219 -18.57 -4.81 -2.29
N THR A 220 -19.62 -4.76 -1.48
CA THR A 220 -20.15 -5.97 -0.84
C THR A 220 -21.02 -6.72 -1.83
N ASP A 221 -21.04 -8.05 -1.77
CA ASP A 221 -21.83 -8.96 -2.65
C ASP A 221 -23.36 -8.76 -2.64
N SER A 222 -23.85 -7.63 -2.12
CA SER A 222 -25.25 -7.27 -2.03
C SER A 222 -25.84 -6.79 -3.36
N VAL A 223 -25.62 -7.51 -4.47
CA VAL A 223 -26.48 -7.42 -5.68
C VAL A 223 -26.53 -8.78 -6.39
N SER A 224 -27.36 -9.67 -5.87
CA SER A 224 -28.04 -10.68 -6.69
C SER A 224 -29.54 -10.68 -6.35
N THR A 225 -30.16 -9.52 -6.50
CA THR A 225 -31.60 -9.45 -6.72
C THR A 225 -31.83 -8.51 -7.90
N GLN A 226 -32.01 -9.12 -9.08
CA GLN A 226 -32.49 -8.39 -10.24
C GLN A 226 -33.90 -7.84 -9.94
N GLY A 227 -34.10 -6.54 -10.15
CA GLY A 227 -35.41 -5.91 -10.01
C GLY A 227 -35.37 -4.40 -10.24
N ALA A 228 -35.47 -4.01 -11.50
CA ALA A 228 -35.94 -2.74 -12.07
C ALA A 228 -36.03 -1.45 -11.19
N ALA A 229 -35.43 -0.39 -11.76
CA ALA A 229 -35.87 1.01 -11.82
C ALA A 229 -35.98 1.87 -10.55
N ASN A 230 -35.31 3.03 -10.66
CA ASN A 230 -35.62 4.36 -10.11
C ASN A 230 -35.28 4.73 -8.65
N VAL A 231 -34.38 5.72 -8.59
CA VAL A 231 -34.54 7.04 -7.92
C VAL A 231 -34.17 7.18 -6.43
N GLU A 232 -33.37 8.24 -6.22
CA GLU A 232 -33.22 9.13 -5.06
C GLU A 232 -32.20 8.83 -3.95
N SER A 233 -31.45 9.90 -3.69
CA SER A 233 -30.61 10.23 -2.55
C SER A 233 -31.13 9.67 -1.23
N SER A 234 -30.30 8.88 -0.55
CA SER A 234 -30.51 8.53 0.86
C SER A 234 -29.32 8.99 1.67
N GLU A 235 -29.43 10.21 2.18
CA GLU A 235 -28.84 10.58 3.46
C GLU A 235 -29.36 9.60 4.54
N GLY A 236 -28.47 9.14 5.41
CA GLY A 236 -28.82 8.31 6.58
C GLY A 236 -28.39 6.85 6.49
N LEU A 237 -27.08 6.59 6.49
CA LEU A 237 -26.57 5.26 6.85
C LEU A 237 -26.70 5.08 8.37
N THR A 238 -27.52 4.11 8.80
CA THR A 238 -27.52 3.63 10.19
C THR A 238 -26.15 3.01 10.51
N GLU A 239 -25.60 3.24 11.71
CA GLU A 239 -24.30 2.71 12.19
C GLU A 239 -24.09 1.20 11.97
N ASP A 240 -25.17 0.43 11.85
CA ASP A 240 -25.11 -1.02 11.62
C ASP A 240 -24.67 -1.39 10.19
N GLN A 241 -24.80 -0.51 9.19
CA GLN A 241 -24.44 -0.79 7.79
C GLN A 241 -22.98 -0.46 7.43
N THR A 242 -22.34 0.50 8.12
CA THR A 242 -20.92 0.82 7.94
C THR A 242 -20.01 -0.26 8.55
N SER A 243 -20.52 -1.00 9.54
CA SER A 243 -19.80 -2.07 10.26
C SER A 243 -19.38 -3.25 9.38
N SER A 244 -20.04 -3.42 8.23
CA SER A 244 -19.95 -4.64 7.43
C SER A 244 -19.28 -4.44 6.06
N GLN A 245 -18.81 -3.22 5.73
CA GLN A 245 -18.16 -2.94 4.44
C GLN A 245 -16.68 -3.37 4.45
N ASN A 246 -16.25 -3.96 3.35
CA ASN A 246 -14.84 -4.29 3.16
C ASN A 246 -13.97 -3.03 3.20
N VAL A 247 -12.69 -3.21 3.53
CA VAL A 247 -11.73 -2.10 3.67
C VAL A 247 -10.47 -2.41 2.90
N ASN A 248 -9.94 -1.44 2.18
CA ASN A 248 -8.58 -1.47 1.65
C ASN A 248 -7.66 -0.73 2.61
N VAL A 249 -6.58 -1.39 3.03
CA VAL A 249 -5.50 -0.85 3.84
C VAL A 249 -4.22 -0.97 3.05
N LEU A 250 -3.47 0.11 2.92
CA LEU A 250 -2.14 0.10 2.31
C LEU A 250 -1.09 -0.06 3.40
N VAL A 251 -0.18 -1.00 3.23
CA VAL A 251 1.03 -1.13 4.05
C VAL A 251 2.20 -1.22 3.10
N THR A 252 3.10 -0.23 3.12
CA THR A 252 4.20 -0.12 2.14
C THR A 252 5.55 0.03 2.83
N SER A 253 6.59 -0.56 2.25
CA SER A 253 7.98 -0.41 2.70
C SER A 253 8.61 0.92 2.24
N GLY A 254 7.83 1.90 1.78
CA GLY A 254 8.28 3.28 1.58
C GLY A 254 7.98 4.17 2.80
N THR A 255 8.62 5.33 2.89
CA THR A 255 8.30 6.35 3.91
C THR A 255 6.89 6.89 3.71
N LEU A 256 6.26 7.37 4.79
CA LEU A 256 4.83 7.70 4.81
C LEU A 256 4.46 8.81 3.82
N ILE A 257 5.21 9.93 3.84
CA ILE A 257 4.86 11.11 3.04
C ILE A 257 4.92 10.82 1.52
N PRO A 258 6.00 10.26 0.96
CA PRO A 258 6.02 9.86 -0.45
C PRO A 258 4.94 8.83 -0.79
N SER A 259 4.58 7.95 0.14
CA SER A 259 3.51 6.97 -0.08
C SER A 259 2.13 7.63 -0.19
N LEU A 260 1.84 8.63 0.64
CA LEU A 260 0.61 9.44 0.53
C LEU A 260 0.57 10.20 -0.80
N VAL A 261 1.69 10.80 -1.20
CA VAL A 261 1.81 11.49 -2.50
C VAL A 261 1.62 10.52 -3.67
N LYS A 262 2.19 9.32 -3.61
CA LYS A 262 1.94 8.26 -4.60
C LYS A 262 0.45 7.89 -4.65
N CYS A 263 -0.23 7.71 -3.52
CA CYS A 263 -1.67 7.44 -3.54
C CYS A 263 -2.45 8.50 -4.32
N LEU A 264 -2.12 9.77 -4.12
CA LEU A 264 -2.75 10.88 -4.84
C LEU A 264 -2.42 10.86 -6.34
N LEU A 265 -1.14 10.74 -6.70
CA LEU A 265 -0.67 10.76 -8.09
C LEU A 265 -1.19 9.58 -8.93
N PHE A 266 -1.32 8.42 -8.30
CA PHE A 266 -1.82 7.20 -8.93
C PHE A 266 -3.33 6.98 -8.72
N GLN A 267 -4.05 7.99 -8.21
CA GLN A 267 -5.52 8.02 -8.07
C GLN A 267 -6.07 6.86 -7.21
N LEU A 268 -5.40 6.59 -6.08
CA LEU A 268 -5.75 5.57 -5.09
C LEU A 268 -6.50 6.14 -3.87
N ASP A 269 -6.48 7.46 -3.69
CA ASP A 269 -7.07 8.21 -2.57
C ASP A 269 -8.59 8.03 -2.43
N GLY A 270 -9.28 7.76 -3.54
CA GLY A 270 -10.71 7.43 -3.52
C GLY A 270 -11.05 6.04 -2.97
N PHE A 271 -10.04 5.16 -2.83
CA PHE A 271 -10.24 3.76 -2.40
C PHE A 271 -9.52 3.41 -1.11
N ILE A 272 -8.48 4.17 -0.76
CA ILE A 272 -7.64 3.98 0.42
C ILE A 272 -7.66 5.32 1.17
N THR A 273 -8.39 5.35 2.28
CA THR A 273 -8.44 6.55 3.11
C THR A 273 -7.11 6.75 3.82
N LEU A 274 -6.86 8.00 4.20
CA LEU A 274 -5.63 8.45 4.84
C LEU A 274 -5.25 7.61 6.06
N GLU A 275 -6.22 7.33 6.93
CA GLU A 275 -6.03 6.54 8.14
C GLU A 275 -5.71 5.07 7.84
N ASN A 276 -5.92 4.61 6.61
CA ASN A 276 -5.64 3.24 6.17
C ASN A 276 -4.31 3.12 5.43
N VAL A 277 -3.43 4.13 5.50
CA VAL A 277 -2.06 4.07 4.95
C VAL A 277 -1.04 3.90 6.07
N TYR A 278 -0.22 2.85 5.94
CA TYR A 278 0.85 2.52 6.88
C TYR A 278 2.22 2.44 6.18
N SER A 279 3.22 3.12 6.72
CA SER A 279 4.62 2.94 6.36
C SER A 279 5.26 1.87 7.24
N SER A 280 5.80 0.82 6.64
CA SER A 280 6.58 -0.21 7.33
C SER A 280 8.09 0.08 7.34
N TRP A 281 8.53 1.25 6.88
CA TRP A 281 9.94 1.60 6.69
C TRP A 281 10.81 1.31 7.93
N ASP A 282 10.39 1.79 9.10
CA ASP A 282 11.17 1.64 10.34
C ASP A 282 10.80 0.40 11.17
N VAL A 283 9.60 -0.15 10.97
CA VAL A 283 8.98 -1.13 11.89
C VAL A 283 8.72 -2.50 11.26
N GLY A 284 8.79 -2.61 9.94
CA GLY A 284 8.53 -3.84 9.17
C GLY A 284 7.04 -4.16 8.99
N LYS A 285 6.74 -4.96 7.95
CA LYS A 285 5.35 -5.31 7.56
C LYS A 285 4.56 -5.99 8.68
N LEU A 286 5.19 -6.93 9.39
CA LEU A 286 4.53 -7.70 10.47
C LEU A 286 4.00 -6.78 11.58
N GLN A 287 4.77 -5.76 11.98
CA GLN A 287 4.33 -4.83 13.01
C GLN A 287 3.13 -3.99 12.55
N CYS A 288 3.16 -3.50 11.31
CA CYS A 288 2.01 -2.81 10.72
C CYS A 288 0.77 -3.72 10.66
N PHE A 289 0.95 -4.98 10.26
CA PHE A 289 -0.16 -5.96 10.21
C PHE A 289 -0.77 -6.22 11.59
N LEU A 290 0.05 -6.26 12.65
CA LEU A 290 -0.45 -6.37 14.03
C LEU A 290 -1.29 -5.14 14.44
N TRP A 291 -0.90 -3.93 14.04
CA TRP A 291 -1.70 -2.73 14.30
C TRP A 291 -3.02 -2.72 13.51
N VAL A 292 -2.97 -3.11 12.23
CA VAL A 292 -4.16 -3.27 11.39
C VAL A 292 -5.10 -4.32 12.01
N LYS A 293 -4.56 -5.46 12.46
CA LYS A 293 -5.31 -6.48 13.18
C LYS A 293 -5.99 -5.90 14.41
N LYS A 294 -5.22 -5.27 15.30
CA LYS A 294 -5.75 -4.66 16.54
C LYS A 294 -6.87 -3.66 16.26
N ARG A 295 -6.77 -2.92 15.15
CA ARG A 295 -7.76 -1.90 14.76
C ARG A 295 -9.06 -2.50 14.24
N PHE A 296 -8.98 -3.56 13.45
CA PHE A 296 -10.15 -4.10 12.73
C PHE A 296 -10.64 -5.45 13.26
N GLU A 297 -9.92 -6.13 14.15
CA GLU A 297 -10.30 -7.45 14.64
C GLU A 297 -11.67 -7.44 15.32
N GLY A 298 -12.43 -8.51 15.10
CA GLY A 298 -13.77 -8.66 15.65
C GLY A 298 -14.52 -9.84 15.03
N PRO A 299 -15.70 -10.19 15.56
CA PRO A 299 -16.45 -11.33 15.08
C PRO A 299 -16.88 -11.16 13.62
N GLY A 300 -16.44 -12.07 12.74
CA GLY A 300 -16.76 -12.06 11.32
C GLY A 300 -15.81 -11.22 10.45
N VAL A 301 -14.70 -10.75 11.00
CA VAL A 301 -13.65 -10.06 10.21
C VAL A 301 -12.64 -11.06 9.67
N GLN A 302 -12.29 -10.92 8.40
CA GLN A 302 -11.26 -11.68 7.72
C GLN A 302 -10.20 -10.71 7.19
N PHE A 303 -8.96 -11.18 7.12
CA PHE A 303 -7.84 -10.42 6.56
C PHE A 303 -7.31 -11.14 5.33
N CYS A 304 -6.91 -10.38 4.31
CA CYS A 304 -6.25 -10.91 3.11
C CYS A 304 -5.11 -9.98 2.71
N VAL A 305 -3.90 -10.53 2.57
CA VAL A 305 -2.72 -9.77 2.16
C VAL A 305 -2.49 -9.96 0.67
N ILE A 306 -2.19 -8.87 -0.04
CA ILE A 306 -1.98 -8.86 -1.49
C ILE A 306 -0.74 -8.03 -1.79
N GLY A 307 0.26 -8.66 -2.39
CA GLY A 307 1.47 -7.99 -2.84
C GLY A 307 2.50 -8.91 -3.48
N ASP A 308 3.65 -8.38 -3.88
CA ASP A 308 4.65 -9.06 -4.71
C ASP A 308 5.80 -9.71 -3.92
N SER A 309 6.00 -9.31 -2.68
CA SER A 309 7.24 -9.54 -1.94
C SER A 309 7.17 -10.72 -0.95
N MET A 310 8.35 -11.19 -0.52
CA MET A 310 8.44 -12.22 0.53
C MET A 310 8.16 -11.65 1.93
N GLU A 311 8.40 -10.35 2.14
CA GLU A 311 8.27 -9.72 3.46
C GLU A 311 6.82 -9.79 3.96
N GLU A 312 5.87 -9.41 3.12
CA GLU A 312 4.45 -9.48 3.44
C GLU A 312 3.90 -10.91 3.44
N CYS A 313 4.44 -11.80 2.61
CA CYS A 313 4.10 -13.23 2.61
C CYS A 313 4.40 -13.85 3.97
N LEU A 314 5.62 -13.62 4.47
CA LEU A 314 6.04 -14.11 5.79
C LEU A 314 5.22 -13.47 6.92
N ALA A 315 4.91 -12.17 6.82
CA ALA A 315 4.07 -11.51 7.81
C ALA A 315 2.63 -12.05 7.82
N ALA A 316 2.05 -12.34 6.66
CA ALA A 316 0.73 -12.96 6.52
C ALA A 316 0.72 -14.38 7.11
N GLU A 317 1.73 -15.19 6.79
CA GLU A 317 1.90 -16.54 7.31
C GLU A 317 1.98 -16.56 8.84
N ASN A 318 2.76 -15.65 9.43
CA ASN A 318 2.87 -15.50 10.90
C ASN A 318 1.52 -15.22 11.57
N LEU A 319 0.58 -14.59 10.86
CA LEU A 319 -0.74 -14.23 11.37
C LEU A 319 -1.84 -15.22 10.95
N GLY A 320 -1.49 -16.26 10.17
CA GLY A 320 -2.44 -17.20 9.61
C GLY A 320 -3.40 -16.56 8.61
N TRP A 321 -2.93 -15.56 7.86
CA TRP A 321 -3.73 -14.85 6.87
C TRP A 321 -3.42 -15.35 5.45
N PRO A 322 -4.43 -15.43 4.55
CA PRO A 322 -4.17 -15.70 3.14
C PRO A 322 -3.30 -14.60 2.53
N PHE A 323 -2.36 -15.03 1.69
CA PHE A 323 -1.51 -14.17 0.88
C PHE A 323 -1.75 -14.46 -0.61
N VAL A 324 -2.10 -13.41 -1.37
CA VAL A 324 -2.24 -13.46 -2.83
C VAL A 324 -1.02 -12.76 -3.43
N LYS A 325 -0.09 -13.56 -3.93
CA LYS A 325 1.12 -13.03 -4.56
C LYS A 325 0.81 -12.39 -5.91
N ILE A 326 1.21 -11.14 -6.09
CA ILE A 326 1.24 -10.45 -7.38
C ILE A 326 2.61 -10.66 -8.03
N ASP A 327 2.62 -11.00 -9.31
CA ASP A 327 3.86 -11.18 -10.06
C ASP A 327 3.81 -10.35 -11.35
N PRO A 328 4.52 -9.22 -11.43
CA PRO A 328 4.50 -8.37 -12.62
C PRO A 328 5.23 -8.97 -13.82
N TYR A 329 6.00 -10.06 -13.63
CA TYR A 329 6.90 -10.61 -14.64
C TYR A 329 6.48 -11.99 -15.18
N VAL A 330 5.79 -12.80 -14.38
CA VAL A 330 5.49 -14.19 -14.74
C VAL A 330 4.14 -14.33 -15.44
N GLU A 331 4.15 -14.79 -16.69
CA GLU A 331 2.95 -15.21 -17.41
C GLU A 331 2.27 -16.39 -16.67
N GLY A 332 1.01 -16.20 -16.28
CA GLY A 332 0.21 -17.21 -15.56
C GLY A 332 0.20 -17.07 -14.04
N GLY A 333 1.00 -16.15 -13.46
CA GLY A 333 0.83 -15.69 -12.08
C GLY A 333 -0.32 -14.70 -11.93
N HIS A 334 -0.74 -14.40 -10.69
CA HIS A 334 -1.72 -13.33 -10.46
C HIS A 334 -1.07 -11.98 -10.76
N ARG A 335 -1.72 -11.17 -11.61
CA ARG A 335 -1.22 -9.85 -12.01
C ARG A 335 -2.36 -8.96 -12.47
N PHE A 336 -2.06 -7.69 -12.71
CA PHE A 336 -2.97 -6.77 -13.38
C PHE A 336 -2.62 -6.61 -14.87
N PRO A 337 -3.63 -6.50 -15.74
CA PRO A 337 -5.00 -7.01 -15.55
C PRO A 337 -5.02 -8.54 -15.36
N GLY A 338 -5.98 -9.08 -14.59
CA GLY A 338 -6.17 -10.54 -14.47
C GLY A 338 -6.59 -11.05 -13.09
N LEU A 339 -6.18 -10.38 -12.01
CA LEU A 339 -6.67 -10.69 -10.67
C LEU A 339 -8.18 -10.41 -10.57
N SER A 340 -8.92 -11.32 -9.94
CA SER A 340 -10.37 -11.21 -9.75
C SER A 340 -10.78 -11.49 -8.32
N LEU A 341 -11.97 -11.03 -7.91
CA LEU A 341 -12.44 -11.24 -6.55
C LEU A 341 -12.76 -12.72 -6.31
N SER A 342 -13.11 -13.46 -7.36
CA SER A 342 -13.30 -14.91 -7.29
C SER A 342 -12.00 -15.63 -6.88
N THR A 343 -10.85 -15.19 -7.41
CA THR A 343 -9.54 -15.67 -7.01
C THR A 343 -9.30 -15.39 -5.54
N VAL A 344 -9.48 -14.14 -5.09
CA VAL A 344 -9.24 -13.77 -3.69
C VAL A 344 -10.19 -14.51 -2.72
N LYS A 345 -11.45 -14.69 -3.10
CA LYS A 345 -12.43 -15.50 -2.35
C LYS A 345 -12.00 -16.94 -2.20
N HIS A 346 -11.33 -17.53 -3.20
CA HIS A 346 -10.77 -18.87 -3.08
C HIS A 346 -9.70 -18.95 -1.98
N TYR A 347 -8.77 -17.99 -1.93
CA TYR A 347 -7.75 -17.93 -0.87
C TYR A 347 -8.37 -17.73 0.52
N LEU A 348 -9.35 -16.82 0.63
CA LEU A 348 -10.11 -16.62 1.86
C LEU A 348 -10.81 -17.91 2.32
N HIS A 349 -11.44 -18.64 1.39
CA HIS A 349 -12.10 -19.91 1.69
C HIS A 349 -11.13 -20.99 2.17
N CYS A 350 -9.94 -21.09 1.56
CA CYS A 350 -8.94 -22.08 1.96
C CYS A 350 -8.43 -21.88 3.40
N ILE A 351 -8.33 -20.62 3.85
CA ILE A 351 -7.80 -20.31 5.19
C ILE A 351 -8.90 -20.20 6.26
N TYR A 352 -10.04 -19.59 5.93
CA TYR A 352 -11.11 -19.33 6.90
C TYR A 352 -12.32 -20.27 6.78
N GLY A 353 -12.35 -21.18 5.81
CA GLY A 353 -13.47 -22.09 5.54
C GLY A 353 -14.66 -21.43 4.84
N SER A 354 -15.59 -22.25 4.33
CA SER A 354 -16.88 -21.77 3.82
C SER A 354 -17.74 -21.24 4.97
N SER A 355 -18.51 -20.19 4.69
CA SER A 355 -19.57 -19.69 5.59
C SER A 355 -20.68 -20.70 5.88
N ASP A 356 -20.65 -21.87 5.25
CA ASP A 356 -21.74 -22.82 5.21
C ASP A 356 -21.48 -24.04 6.13
N SER A 357 -20.38 -24.02 6.89
CA SER A 357 -19.93 -25.16 7.72
C SER A 357 -20.29 -25.07 9.21
N ASP A 358 -21.10 -24.09 9.62
CA ASP A 358 -21.68 -24.04 10.98
C ASP A 358 -23.05 -24.75 11.08
N GLU A 359 -23.49 -25.50 10.04
CA GLU A 359 -24.77 -26.24 10.07
C GLU A 359 -24.69 -27.68 10.59
N GLU A 360 -23.51 -28.20 10.94
CA GLU A 360 -23.39 -29.54 11.51
C GLU A 360 -22.47 -29.59 12.73
N ARG A 361 -23.03 -29.31 13.91
CA ARG A 361 -22.75 -30.08 15.15
C ARG A 361 -23.73 -29.83 16.28
#